data_AF-A0A1W9QM54-F1
#
_entry.id   AF-A0A1W9QM54-F1
#
_cell.length_a   1.000
_cell.length_b   1.000
_cell.length_c   1.000
_cell.angle_alpha   90.00
_cell.angle_beta   90.00
_cell.angle_gamma   90.00
#
_symmetry.space_group_name_H-M   'P 1'
#
loop_
_entity.id
_entity.type
_entity.pdbx_description
1 polymer ?
#
loop_
_entity_poly.entity_id
_entity_poly.type
_entity_poly.pdbx_seq_one_letter_code
_entity_poly.pdbx_strand_id
1 'polypeptide(L)'
;MGMMFLLPLILSSKIEVLEESPYKILLKFQIEDYSFSDNGRYTFINCKELVGSGETGAPFLPRKSINIAVPPDGSVEMKVVSKRETRRNLQYPLAPVPKIIKNGKTSDEVYEINPNLYGRAEKKIVKIGEKTNYRLYEIIPMEIYPFLYDFSQNAITILDEIILQIDIKGNTKFYQNIQDDFDEIYRELILNYKTAKYWQNQHKREINHFDFTRSDFWYKIEIPSAGIYELNFNELKMLPSFCNSASLRLFTGFRLKEGDKKSKFEIREIPLFISANEEDNFQKNDFIRFEFSFPENAGFFGNAVCWLTFGGNFSGTPLRDVSLAERKANSVLNFKRYYPKNILGKRRGLDALIIYPAEFEEFADSLKNLHQRESGIVSETIDQEYIFDQFGETPEGVRDYIESRYNENPVGNRGLGTFHSQKQNYYF
;
A
#
# COMPACT_ATOMS: atom_id res chain seq x y z
N MET A 1 -4.36 -12.48 -63.64
CA MET A 1 -3.53 -11.38 -63.11
C MET A 1 -3.85 -11.27 -61.62
N GLY A 2 -3.13 -12.01 -60.78
CA GLY A 2 -3.40 -12.09 -59.34
C GLY A 2 -2.85 -10.83 -58.66
N MET A 3 -3.74 -10.03 -58.09
CA MET A 3 -3.39 -8.83 -57.33
C MET A 3 -2.81 -9.26 -55.98
N MET A 4 -1.48 -9.26 -55.89
CA MET A 4 -0.75 -9.52 -54.66
C MET A 4 -0.90 -8.29 -53.75
N PHE A 5 -1.81 -8.37 -52.77
CA PHE A 5 -1.90 -7.41 -51.68
C PHE A 5 -0.64 -7.56 -50.80
N LEU A 6 0.33 -6.67 -51.00
CA LEU A 6 1.37 -6.39 -50.02
C LEU A 6 0.70 -5.69 -48.83
N LEU A 7 0.40 -6.45 -47.78
CA LEU A 7 0.12 -5.89 -46.46
C LEU A 7 1.40 -5.21 -45.96
N PRO A 8 1.39 -3.89 -45.65
CA PRO A 8 2.51 -3.29 -44.96
C PRO A 8 2.60 -3.91 -43.57
N LEU A 9 3.70 -4.63 -43.28
CA LEU A 9 4.06 -4.96 -41.90
C LEU A 9 4.26 -3.64 -41.17
N ILE A 10 3.41 -3.38 -40.19
CA ILE A 10 3.64 -2.34 -39.19
C ILE A 10 4.68 -2.94 -38.24
N LEU A 11 5.89 -2.37 -38.23
CA LEU A 11 7.07 -2.88 -37.51
C LEU A 11 7.29 -2.04 -36.25
N SER A 12 6.91 -2.59 -35.09
CA SER A 12 6.82 -1.87 -33.81
C SER A 12 8.14 -1.85 -33.03
N SER A 13 8.24 -1.03 -31.96
CA SER A 13 9.45 -1.01 -31.12
C SER A 13 9.60 -2.34 -30.36
N LYS A 14 10.75 -2.98 -30.53
CA LYS A 14 10.96 -4.35 -30.09
C LYS A 14 11.93 -4.40 -28.91
N ILE A 15 11.45 -5.00 -27.82
CA ILE A 15 12.31 -5.52 -26.75
C ILE A 15 12.56 -6.98 -27.06
N GLU A 16 13.82 -7.37 -27.08
CA GLU A 16 14.24 -8.75 -27.24
C GLU A 16 15.29 -9.12 -26.18
N VAL A 17 15.00 -10.15 -25.39
CA VAL A 17 15.96 -10.70 -24.42
C VAL A 17 16.86 -11.67 -25.17
N LEU A 18 18.12 -11.28 -25.38
CA LEU A 18 19.13 -12.06 -26.09
C LEU A 18 19.72 -13.17 -25.21
N GLU A 19 19.88 -12.88 -23.91
CA GLU A 19 20.40 -13.81 -22.92
C GLU A 19 19.69 -13.56 -21.59
N GLU A 20 19.29 -14.63 -20.91
CA GLU A 20 18.70 -14.54 -19.57
C GLU A 20 19.28 -15.64 -18.67
N SER A 21 19.81 -15.22 -17.53
CA SER A 21 20.30 -16.09 -16.46
C SER A 21 19.96 -15.47 -15.11
N PRO A 22 20.07 -16.21 -13.99
CA PRO A 22 19.77 -15.67 -12.66
C PRO A 22 20.61 -14.45 -12.25
N TYR A 23 21.75 -14.21 -12.89
CA TYR A 23 22.69 -13.13 -12.54
C TYR A 23 22.87 -12.10 -13.65
N LYS A 24 22.30 -12.32 -14.84
CA LYS A 24 22.54 -11.47 -16.02
C LYS A 24 21.39 -11.54 -17.00
N ILE A 25 21.01 -10.38 -17.53
CA ILE A 25 20.12 -10.22 -18.68
C ILE A 25 20.88 -9.43 -19.75
N LEU A 26 20.89 -9.93 -20.99
CA LEU A 26 21.32 -9.17 -22.16
C LEU A 26 20.07 -8.79 -22.96
N LEU A 27 19.81 -7.49 -23.04
CA LEU A 27 18.59 -6.92 -23.60
C LEU A 27 18.92 -6.12 -24.85
N LYS A 28 18.23 -6.41 -25.95
CA LYS A 28 18.18 -5.57 -27.14
C LYS A 28 16.91 -4.73 -27.11
N PHE A 29 17.08 -3.41 -27.22
CA PHE A 29 16.00 -2.47 -27.44
C PHE A 29 16.16 -1.83 -28.83
N GLN A 30 15.12 -1.88 -29.65
CA GLN A 30 15.12 -1.31 -31.00
C GLN A 30 13.86 -0.47 -31.21
N ILE A 31 14.04 0.75 -31.73
CA ILE A 31 12.93 1.66 -32.05
C ILE A 31 12.70 1.64 -33.58
N GLU A 32 11.48 1.29 -34.00
CA GLU A 32 11.17 1.10 -35.43
C GLU A 32 10.02 2.00 -35.92
N ASP A 33 9.05 2.33 -35.04
CA ASP A 33 7.87 3.13 -35.36
C ASP A 33 7.86 4.49 -34.62
N TYR A 34 8.59 5.47 -35.16
CA TYR A 34 8.50 6.85 -34.68
C TYR A 34 8.44 7.86 -35.84
N SER A 35 7.81 9.00 -35.58
CA SER A 35 7.78 10.11 -36.52
C SER A 35 7.95 11.44 -35.82
N PHE A 36 8.35 12.45 -36.60
CA PHE A 36 8.40 13.83 -36.16
C PHE A 36 7.30 14.61 -36.87
N SER A 37 6.58 15.44 -36.12
CA SER A 37 5.59 16.39 -36.65
C SER A 37 5.84 17.78 -36.11
N ASP A 38 5.67 18.79 -36.94
CA ASP A 38 5.88 20.19 -36.57
C ASP A 38 4.56 20.96 -36.58
N ASN A 39 4.39 21.93 -35.67
CA ASN A 39 3.24 22.83 -35.65
C ASN A 39 3.59 24.29 -35.97
N GLY A 40 4.79 24.54 -36.53
CA GLY A 40 5.30 25.88 -36.81
C GLY A 40 5.96 26.59 -35.62
N ARG A 41 5.91 26.00 -34.42
CA ARG A 41 6.60 26.49 -33.21
C ARG A 41 7.48 25.44 -32.56
N TYR A 42 7.02 24.19 -32.54
CA TYR A 42 7.69 23.07 -31.89
C TYR A 42 7.66 21.83 -32.78
N THR A 43 8.65 20.95 -32.57
CA THR A 43 8.70 19.60 -33.11
C THR A 43 8.22 18.60 -32.05
N PHE A 44 7.34 17.68 -32.44
CA PHE A 44 6.81 16.62 -31.59
C PHE A 44 7.34 15.26 -32.02
N ILE A 45 7.64 14.39 -31.05
CA ILE A 45 7.98 12.99 -31.29
C ILE A 45 6.71 12.16 -31.10
N ASN A 46 6.29 11.46 -32.13
CA ASN A 46 5.17 10.53 -32.06
C ASN A 46 5.71 9.10 -32.06
N CYS A 47 5.51 8.36 -30.97
CA CYS A 47 5.83 6.95 -30.87
C CYS A 47 4.81 6.28 -29.94
N LYS A 48 3.98 5.37 -30.48
CA LYS A 48 2.80 4.82 -29.77
C LYS A 48 3.15 3.95 -28.57
N GLU A 49 4.33 3.35 -28.57
CA GLU A 49 4.73 2.34 -27.57
C GLU A 49 5.60 2.90 -26.46
N LEU A 50 5.95 4.17 -26.56
CA LEU A 50 6.73 4.91 -25.58
C LEU A 50 5.80 5.83 -24.81
N VAL A 51 6.07 5.95 -23.52
CA VAL A 51 5.30 6.80 -22.62
C VAL A 51 6.04 8.11 -22.48
N GLY A 52 5.31 9.21 -22.57
CA GLY A 52 5.83 10.54 -22.28
C GLY A 52 5.44 10.98 -20.88
N SER A 53 6.43 11.37 -20.08
CA SER A 53 6.19 12.15 -18.86
C SER A 53 7.44 12.92 -18.49
N GLY A 54 7.27 14.06 -17.84
CA GLY A 54 8.36 14.89 -17.39
C GLY A 54 7.84 16.10 -16.63
N GLU A 55 8.76 16.93 -16.17
CA GLU A 55 8.41 18.20 -15.55
C GLU A 55 7.87 19.18 -16.61
N THR A 56 6.80 19.90 -16.29
CA THR A 56 6.23 20.92 -17.18
C THR A 56 7.30 21.91 -17.63
N GLY A 57 7.39 22.13 -18.94
CA GLY A 57 8.39 23.01 -19.55
C GLY A 57 9.77 22.39 -19.77
N ALA A 58 10.01 21.12 -19.40
CA ALA A 58 11.17 20.34 -19.85
C ALA A 58 10.92 19.78 -21.27
N PRO A 59 11.97 19.39 -22.03
CA PRO A 59 11.77 18.77 -23.34
C PRO A 59 11.00 17.44 -23.21
N PHE A 60 9.98 17.25 -24.04
CA PHE A 60 9.19 16.01 -24.06
C PHE A 60 9.96 14.89 -24.75
N LEU A 61 10.48 13.95 -23.97
CA LEU A 61 11.24 12.79 -24.45
C LEU A 61 10.49 11.50 -24.12
N PRO A 62 9.90 10.81 -25.12
CA PRO A 62 9.28 9.51 -24.92
C PRO A 62 10.29 8.46 -24.45
N ARG A 63 9.86 7.57 -23.56
CA ARG A 63 10.71 6.50 -22.99
C ARG A 63 9.97 5.17 -22.89
N LYS A 64 10.73 4.09 -22.79
CA LYS A 64 10.23 2.74 -22.51
C LYS A 64 10.44 2.42 -21.04
N SER A 65 9.41 1.92 -20.35
CA SER A 65 9.54 1.41 -18.98
C SER A 65 9.51 -0.12 -19.01
N ILE A 66 10.41 -0.73 -18.25
CA ILE A 66 10.47 -2.17 -18.01
C ILE A 66 10.65 -2.42 -16.51
N ASN A 67 10.19 -3.56 -16.02
CA ASN A 67 10.44 -3.98 -14.63
C ASN A 67 11.33 -5.21 -14.62
N ILE A 68 12.36 -5.18 -13.78
CA ILE A 68 13.26 -6.31 -13.56
C ILE A 68 12.99 -6.84 -12.17
N ALA A 69 12.62 -8.10 -12.05
CA ALA A 69 12.52 -8.74 -10.74
C ALA A 69 13.90 -9.10 -10.24
N VAL A 70 14.10 -8.92 -8.94
CA VAL A 70 15.35 -9.26 -8.22
C VAL A 70 15.03 -10.25 -7.10
N PRO A 71 16.00 -11.08 -6.67
CA PRO A 71 15.82 -11.86 -5.45
C PRO A 71 15.60 -10.94 -4.24
N PRO A 72 15.07 -11.44 -3.11
CA PRO A 72 14.94 -10.65 -1.89
C PRO A 72 16.25 -9.96 -1.51
N ASP A 73 16.17 -8.69 -1.15
CA ASP A 73 17.32 -7.82 -0.88
C ASP A 73 18.30 -7.63 -2.06
N GLY A 74 17.89 -8.02 -3.26
CA GLY A 74 18.67 -7.91 -4.48
C GLY A 74 18.76 -6.50 -5.04
N SER A 75 19.63 -6.33 -6.03
CA SER A 75 19.85 -5.08 -6.75
C SER A 75 20.25 -5.36 -8.20
N VAL A 76 20.26 -4.31 -9.03
CA VAL A 76 20.71 -4.38 -10.43
C VAL A 76 21.82 -3.37 -10.68
N GLU A 77 22.77 -3.77 -11.52
CA GLU A 77 23.70 -2.87 -12.20
C GLU A 77 23.47 -2.96 -13.70
N MET A 78 23.70 -1.86 -14.42
CA MET A 78 23.44 -1.80 -15.86
C MET A 78 24.60 -1.11 -16.57
N LYS A 79 24.94 -1.65 -17.74
CA LYS A 79 25.85 -1.02 -18.70
C LYS A 79 25.31 -1.09 -20.12
N VAL A 80 25.58 -0.03 -20.89
CA VAL A 80 25.36 -0.02 -22.33
C VAL A 80 26.52 -0.77 -22.98
N VAL A 81 26.22 -1.89 -23.64
CA VAL A 81 27.21 -2.73 -24.34
C VAL A 81 27.51 -2.14 -25.72
N SER A 82 26.47 -1.75 -26.44
CA SER A 82 26.57 -1.09 -27.74
C SER A 82 25.32 -0.27 -28.02
N LYS A 83 25.45 0.66 -28.98
CA LYS A 83 24.34 1.44 -29.51
C LYS A 83 24.56 1.76 -30.98
N ARG A 84 23.48 1.85 -31.74
CA ARG A 84 23.43 2.46 -33.07
C ARG A 84 22.61 3.73 -32.94
N GLU A 85 23.14 4.82 -33.49
CA GLU A 85 22.49 6.13 -33.38
C GLU A 85 22.50 6.91 -34.67
N THR A 86 21.40 7.63 -34.89
CA THR A 86 21.23 8.55 -36.01
C THR A 86 20.98 9.94 -35.47
N ARG A 87 21.63 10.95 -36.06
CA ARG A 87 21.47 12.34 -35.66
C ARG A 87 20.69 13.13 -36.70
N ARG A 88 19.76 13.96 -36.24
CA ARG A 88 18.93 14.83 -37.07
C ARG A 88 18.85 16.23 -36.47
N ASN A 89 18.97 17.25 -37.32
CA ASN A 89 18.66 18.63 -36.95
C ASN A 89 17.15 18.85 -37.03
N LEU A 90 16.60 19.58 -36.06
CA LEU A 90 15.19 19.95 -36.02
C LEU A 90 14.99 21.34 -36.60
N GLN A 91 13.84 21.55 -37.25
CA GLN A 91 13.45 22.87 -37.77
C GLN A 91 13.01 23.80 -36.63
N TYR A 92 12.34 23.23 -35.62
CA TYR A 92 11.87 23.92 -34.43
C TYR A 92 12.42 23.25 -33.17
N PRO A 93 12.42 23.92 -32.01
CA PRO A 93 12.73 23.27 -30.74
C PRO A 93 11.81 22.08 -30.47
N LEU A 94 12.32 21.05 -29.80
CA LEU A 94 11.49 19.95 -29.33
C LEU A 94 10.39 20.48 -28.41
N ALA A 95 9.17 19.97 -28.53
CA ALA A 95 8.03 20.42 -27.74
C ALA A 95 8.27 20.21 -26.24
N PRO A 96 7.90 21.19 -25.39
CA PRO A 96 7.98 21.02 -23.95
C PRO A 96 6.86 20.10 -23.45
N VAL A 97 7.04 19.51 -22.27
CA VAL A 97 5.93 18.90 -21.54
C VAL A 97 4.90 20.01 -21.25
N PRO A 98 3.64 19.88 -21.70
CA PRO A 98 2.67 20.95 -21.59
C PRO A 98 2.24 21.16 -20.14
N LYS A 99 1.82 22.40 -19.85
CA LYS A 99 1.01 22.72 -18.68
C LYS A 99 -0.44 22.47 -19.03
N ILE A 100 -1.12 21.64 -18.24
CA ILE A 100 -2.56 21.41 -18.40
C ILE A 100 -3.32 22.51 -17.66
N ILE A 101 -4.08 23.32 -18.39
CA ILE A 101 -4.93 24.38 -17.82
C ILE A 101 -6.39 23.97 -17.99
N LYS A 102 -7.14 23.96 -16.88
CA LYS A 102 -8.58 23.67 -16.94
C LYS A 102 -9.31 24.85 -17.58
N ASN A 103 -10.12 24.56 -18.60
CA ASN A 103 -10.97 25.55 -19.26
C ASN A 103 -12.41 25.01 -19.36
N GLY A 104 -13.22 25.31 -18.34
CA GLY A 104 -14.60 24.83 -18.27
C GLY A 104 -14.68 23.29 -18.21
N LYS A 105 -15.27 22.67 -19.25
CA LYS A 105 -15.44 21.20 -19.37
C LYS A 105 -14.24 20.49 -20.02
N THR A 106 -13.31 21.22 -20.64
CA THR A 106 -12.11 20.65 -21.28
C THR A 106 -10.84 21.12 -20.58
N SER A 107 -9.71 20.54 -20.96
CA SER A 107 -8.39 21.00 -20.53
C SER A 107 -7.58 21.41 -21.76
N ASP A 108 -6.93 22.55 -21.69
CA ASP A 108 -6.06 23.07 -22.74
C ASP A 108 -4.59 22.74 -22.40
N GLU A 109 -3.81 22.39 -23.42
CA GLU A 109 -2.38 22.13 -23.31
C GLU A 109 -1.57 23.37 -23.69
N VAL A 110 -0.86 23.96 -22.72
CA VAL A 110 -0.03 25.14 -22.95
C VAL A 110 1.45 24.74 -22.97
N TYR A 111 2.09 25.00 -24.11
CA TYR A 111 3.48 24.63 -24.38
C TYR A 111 4.43 25.81 -24.17
N GLU A 112 5.09 25.87 -23.02
CA GLU A 112 6.08 26.89 -22.67
C GLU A 112 7.42 26.25 -22.32
N ILE A 113 8.48 26.66 -23.03
CA ILE A 113 9.83 26.19 -22.75
C ILE A 113 10.32 26.81 -21.44
N ASN A 114 10.84 25.98 -20.54
CA ASN A 114 11.68 26.43 -19.44
C ASN A 114 13.16 26.31 -19.87
N PRO A 115 13.86 27.43 -20.14
CA PRO A 115 15.23 27.39 -20.68
C PRO A 115 16.22 26.66 -19.76
N ASN A 116 16.01 26.70 -18.44
CA ASN A 116 16.88 26.02 -17.49
C ASN A 116 16.73 24.50 -17.58
N LEU A 117 15.50 24.00 -17.74
CA LEU A 117 15.24 22.56 -17.89
C LEU A 117 15.71 22.04 -19.25
N TYR A 118 15.59 22.85 -20.30
CA TYR A 118 16.12 22.53 -21.63
C TYR A 118 17.65 22.50 -21.66
N GLY A 119 18.31 23.47 -21.02
CA GLY A 119 19.78 23.53 -20.97
C GLY A 119 20.42 22.46 -20.09
N ARG A 120 19.67 21.90 -19.13
CA ARG A 120 20.12 20.85 -18.20
C ARG A 120 19.57 19.47 -18.49
N ALA A 121 18.80 19.29 -19.58
CA ALA A 121 18.19 18.02 -19.92
C ALA A 121 19.27 16.93 -19.96
N GLU A 122 19.20 16.00 -19.01
CA GLU A 122 20.21 14.95 -18.87
C GLU A 122 20.20 14.05 -20.12
N LYS A 123 21.37 13.83 -20.72
CA LYS A 123 21.57 12.88 -21.81
C LYS A 123 21.66 11.44 -21.28
N LYS A 124 20.71 11.03 -20.43
CA LYS A 124 20.65 9.68 -19.86
C LYS A 124 19.99 8.73 -20.87
N ILE A 125 20.67 7.63 -21.18
CA ILE A 125 20.13 6.54 -22.01
C ILE A 125 19.22 5.63 -21.17
N VAL A 126 19.59 5.42 -19.91
CA VAL A 126 18.86 4.58 -18.97
C VAL A 126 18.78 5.28 -17.62
N LYS A 127 17.61 5.18 -16.98
CA LYS A 127 17.41 5.55 -15.57
C LYS A 127 16.94 4.32 -14.81
N ILE A 128 17.64 3.99 -13.73
CA ILE A 128 17.26 2.93 -12.79
C ILE A 128 16.44 3.59 -11.69
N GLY A 129 15.24 3.07 -11.42
CA GLY A 129 14.39 3.51 -10.32
C GLY A 129 14.74 2.84 -9.00
N GLU A 130 14.01 3.21 -7.96
CA GLU A 130 14.15 2.58 -6.65
C GLU A 130 13.47 1.20 -6.64
N LYS A 131 14.03 0.28 -5.86
CA LYS A 131 13.42 -1.03 -5.63
C LYS A 131 12.07 -0.86 -4.95
N THR A 132 11.07 -1.56 -5.47
CA THR A 132 9.70 -1.53 -4.96
C THR A 132 9.10 -2.92 -4.93
N ASN A 133 8.02 -3.10 -4.18
CA ASN A 133 7.32 -4.37 -4.08
C ASN A 133 6.10 -4.35 -4.98
N TYR A 134 5.99 -5.35 -5.84
CA TYR A 134 4.79 -5.62 -6.62
C TYR A 134 4.26 -7.00 -6.25
N ARG A 135 3.24 -7.02 -5.39
CA ARG A 135 2.59 -8.23 -4.88
C ARG A 135 3.61 -9.21 -4.28
N LEU A 136 3.98 -10.26 -5.01
CA LEU A 136 4.94 -11.27 -4.56
C LEU A 136 6.39 -10.99 -4.97
N TYR A 137 6.69 -9.96 -5.77
CA TYR A 137 8.04 -9.74 -6.28
C TYR A 137 8.62 -8.41 -5.82
N GLU A 138 9.91 -8.41 -5.48
CA GLU A 138 10.72 -7.20 -5.45
C GLU A 138 11.13 -6.87 -6.90
N ILE A 139 10.78 -5.68 -7.38
CA ILE A 139 11.07 -5.23 -8.74
C ILE A 139 11.84 -3.91 -8.73
N ILE A 140 12.67 -3.72 -9.75
CA ILE A 140 13.36 -2.46 -10.02
C ILE A 140 12.89 -1.96 -11.38
N PRO A 141 12.12 -0.84 -11.43
CA PRO A 141 11.72 -0.24 -12.69
C PRO A 141 12.94 0.40 -13.36
N MET A 142 13.03 0.25 -14.67
CA MET A 142 14.09 0.82 -15.49
C MET A 142 13.46 1.53 -16.69
N GLU A 143 13.92 2.74 -16.94
CA GLU A 143 13.46 3.58 -18.05
C GLU A 143 14.55 3.72 -19.11
N ILE A 144 14.23 3.42 -20.36
CA ILE A 144 15.12 3.52 -21.51
C ILE A 144 14.68 4.72 -22.36
N TYR A 145 15.61 5.64 -22.61
CA TYR A 145 15.39 6.90 -23.33
C TYR A 145 16.05 6.83 -24.71
N PRO A 146 15.29 6.52 -25.78
CA PRO A 146 15.85 6.42 -27.12
C PRO A 146 16.09 7.75 -27.82
N PHE A 147 15.61 8.86 -27.25
CA PHE A 147 15.76 10.19 -27.83
C PHE A 147 16.60 11.07 -26.92
N LEU A 148 17.71 11.59 -27.45
CA LEU A 148 18.59 12.51 -26.74
C LEU A 148 18.56 13.86 -27.46
N TYR A 149 18.05 14.89 -26.77
CA TYR A 149 17.92 16.23 -27.35
C TYR A 149 19.09 17.14 -26.94
N ASP A 150 19.64 17.85 -27.92
CA ASP A 150 20.63 18.91 -27.73
C ASP A 150 20.00 20.25 -28.08
N PHE A 151 19.65 21.01 -27.04
CA PHE A 151 18.97 22.30 -27.19
C PHE A 151 19.86 23.33 -27.90
N SER A 152 21.17 23.34 -27.63
CA SER A 152 22.10 24.34 -28.17
C SER A 152 22.25 24.23 -29.69
N GLN A 153 22.20 23.00 -30.21
CA GLN A 153 22.34 22.72 -31.65
C GLN A 153 20.99 22.47 -32.33
N ASN A 154 19.89 22.59 -31.57
CA ASN A 154 18.55 22.17 -31.95
C ASN A 154 18.53 20.84 -32.72
N ALA A 155 19.17 19.83 -32.14
CA ALA A 155 19.37 18.54 -32.79
C ALA A 155 18.97 17.41 -31.86
N ILE A 156 18.48 16.31 -32.44
CA ILE A 156 18.10 15.10 -31.73
C ILE A 156 18.97 13.93 -32.20
N THR A 157 19.41 13.12 -31.25
CA THR A 157 20.05 11.84 -31.50
C THR A 157 19.04 10.75 -31.17
N ILE A 158 18.74 9.91 -32.14
CA ILE A 158 17.87 8.75 -32.00
C ILE A 158 18.78 7.54 -31.81
N LEU A 159 18.56 6.81 -30.73
CA LEU A 159 19.21 5.53 -30.46
C LEU A 159 18.36 4.43 -31.11
N ASP A 160 18.61 4.20 -32.40
CA ASP A 160 17.89 3.22 -33.22
C ASP A 160 17.95 1.82 -32.61
N GLU A 161 19.08 1.48 -31.99
CA GLU A 161 19.31 0.21 -31.33
C GLU A 161 20.21 0.39 -30.11
N ILE A 162 19.89 -0.29 -29.00
CA ILE A 162 20.67 -0.30 -27.77
C ILE A 162 20.79 -1.74 -27.27
N ILE A 163 22.00 -2.19 -26.99
CA ILE A 163 22.25 -3.43 -26.26
C ILE A 163 22.64 -3.09 -24.83
N LEU A 164 21.83 -3.56 -23.88
CA LEU A 164 22.02 -3.37 -22.44
C LEU A 164 22.42 -4.70 -21.81
N GLN A 165 23.44 -4.67 -20.96
CA GLN A 165 23.70 -5.76 -20.01
C GLN A 165 23.22 -5.29 -18.64
N ILE A 166 22.40 -6.12 -18.02
CA ILE A 166 21.84 -5.92 -16.67
C ILE A 166 22.37 -7.05 -15.81
N ASP A 167 23.15 -6.72 -14.80
CA ASP A 167 23.71 -7.67 -13.84
C ASP A 167 22.86 -7.67 -12.57
N ILE A 168 22.36 -8.83 -12.16
CA ILE A 168 21.48 -9.01 -10.99
C ILE A 168 22.33 -9.51 -9.81
N LYS A 169 22.20 -8.82 -8.68
CA LYS A 169 22.89 -9.15 -7.41
C LYS A 169 21.89 -9.61 -6.36
N GLY A 170 22.38 -10.40 -5.40
CA GLY A 170 21.60 -10.93 -4.27
C GLY A 170 21.57 -12.45 -4.25
N ASN A 171 20.67 -13.03 -3.46
CA ASN A 171 20.51 -14.49 -3.38
C ASN A 171 19.70 -15.02 -4.57
N THR A 172 20.32 -15.13 -5.73
CA THR A 172 19.67 -15.60 -6.96
C THR A 172 19.24 -17.07 -6.91
N LYS A 173 19.66 -17.82 -5.88
CA LYS A 173 19.21 -19.18 -5.56
C LYS A 173 17.99 -19.21 -4.63
N PHE A 174 17.49 -18.06 -4.20
CA PHE A 174 16.28 -17.98 -3.40
C PHE A 174 15.14 -18.69 -4.13
N TYR A 175 14.37 -19.46 -3.37
CA TYR A 175 13.30 -20.28 -3.91
C TYR A 175 12.09 -20.22 -2.99
N GLN A 176 11.00 -19.69 -3.52
CA GLN A 176 9.69 -19.78 -2.93
C GLN A 176 8.65 -19.89 -4.05
N ASN A 177 7.68 -20.77 -3.86
CA ASN A 177 6.59 -20.98 -4.82
C ASN A 177 5.26 -20.80 -4.09
N ILE A 178 4.79 -19.56 -4.07
CA ILE A 178 3.49 -19.13 -3.60
C ILE A 178 2.54 -19.23 -4.78
N GLN A 179 1.49 -20.04 -4.61
CA GLN A 179 0.46 -20.17 -5.63
C GLN A 179 -0.33 -18.87 -5.75
N ASP A 180 -0.48 -18.40 -6.98
CA ASP A 180 -1.17 -17.15 -7.27
C ASP A 180 -1.75 -17.16 -8.69
N ASP A 181 -2.94 -16.56 -8.87
CA ASP A 181 -3.69 -16.56 -10.14
C ASP A 181 -3.21 -15.47 -11.12
N PHE A 182 -2.13 -14.77 -10.79
CA PHE A 182 -1.59 -13.62 -11.53
C PHE A 182 -0.36 -13.97 -12.41
N ASP A 183 -0.05 -15.25 -12.66
CA ASP A 183 1.12 -15.70 -13.45
C ASP A 183 1.23 -15.01 -14.81
N GLU A 184 0.12 -14.82 -15.52
CA GLU A 184 0.08 -14.15 -16.83
C GLU A 184 0.42 -12.66 -16.72
N ILE A 185 -0.14 -11.96 -15.73
CA ILE A 185 0.16 -10.55 -15.46
C ILE A 185 1.63 -10.38 -15.09
N TYR A 186 2.18 -11.29 -14.28
CA TYR A 186 3.60 -11.25 -13.92
C TYR A 186 4.50 -11.44 -15.14
N ARG A 187 4.15 -12.36 -16.04
CA ARG A 187 4.88 -12.62 -17.29
C ARG A 187 4.92 -11.41 -18.20
N GLU A 188 3.86 -10.61 -18.25
CA GLU A 188 3.81 -9.38 -19.05
C GLU A 188 4.53 -8.20 -18.37
N LEU A 189 4.44 -8.09 -17.05
CA LEU A 189 4.99 -6.97 -16.28
C LEU A 189 6.50 -7.07 -16.07
N ILE A 190 7.02 -8.29 -15.84
CA ILE A 190 8.39 -8.55 -15.40
C ILE A 190 9.21 -9.10 -16.58
N LEU A 191 10.26 -8.37 -16.97
CA LEU A 191 11.09 -8.72 -18.12
C LEU A 191 11.74 -10.10 -17.99
N ASN A 192 12.28 -10.42 -16.82
CA ASN A 192 12.99 -11.67 -16.52
C ASN A 192 12.13 -12.66 -15.72
N TYR A 193 10.81 -12.67 -15.96
CA TYR A 193 9.89 -13.51 -15.21
C TYR A 193 10.29 -14.99 -15.21
N LYS A 194 10.85 -15.48 -16.31
CA LYS A 194 11.28 -16.88 -16.46
C LYS A 194 12.32 -17.27 -15.42
N THR A 195 13.35 -16.47 -15.21
CA THR A 195 14.39 -16.73 -14.18
C THR A 195 13.94 -16.32 -12.79
N ALA A 196 13.15 -15.24 -12.68
CA ALA A 196 12.70 -14.71 -11.40
C ALA A 196 11.49 -15.43 -10.80
N LYS A 197 10.87 -16.39 -11.50
CA LYS A 197 9.60 -17.05 -11.12
C LYS A 197 9.51 -17.47 -9.65
N TYR A 198 10.63 -17.86 -9.03
CA TYR A 198 10.68 -18.35 -7.65
C TYR A 198 11.28 -17.35 -6.65
N TRP A 199 11.55 -16.12 -7.07
CA TRP A 199 11.97 -15.02 -6.20
C TRP A 199 10.79 -14.34 -5.52
N GLN A 200 9.81 -15.14 -5.12
CA GLN A 200 8.58 -14.66 -4.54
C GLN A 200 8.77 -14.41 -3.06
N ASN A 201 8.43 -13.21 -2.59
CA ASN A 201 8.47 -12.86 -1.19
C ASN A 201 7.14 -12.21 -0.78
N GLN A 202 6.50 -12.78 0.23
CA GLN A 202 5.31 -12.17 0.81
C GLN A 202 5.75 -11.25 1.94
N HIS A 203 5.87 -9.96 1.64
CA HIS A 203 6.11 -8.94 2.67
C HIS A 203 4.86 -8.82 3.56
N LYS A 204 4.83 -9.56 4.66
CA LYS A 204 3.82 -9.38 5.70
C LYS A 204 4.21 -8.17 6.52
N ARG A 205 3.48 -7.07 6.34
CA ARG A 205 3.52 -5.96 7.29
C ARG A 205 2.99 -6.46 8.63
N GLU A 206 3.74 -6.24 9.70
CA GLU A 206 3.23 -6.45 11.05
C GLU A 206 2.25 -5.33 11.39
N ILE A 207 1.02 -5.71 11.75
CA ILE A 207 -0.08 -4.77 12.00
C ILE A 207 -0.52 -4.95 13.44
N ASN A 208 -0.16 -3.97 14.27
CA ASN A 208 -0.60 -3.91 15.66
C ASN A 208 -2.10 -3.66 15.74
N HIS A 209 -2.76 -4.37 16.65
CA HIS A 209 -4.18 -4.23 16.95
C HIS A 209 -4.49 -4.82 18.33
N PHE A 210 -5.62 -4.45 18.92
CA PHE A 210 -6.07 -5.09 20.15
C PHE A 210 -6.48 -6.53 19.89
N ASP A 211 -5.68 -7.46 20.40
CA ASP A 211 -6.01 -8.87 20.41
C ASP A 211 -6.89 -9.19 21.63
N PHE A 212 -8.20 -9.00 21.46
CA PHE A 212 -9.18 -9.25 22.52
C PHE A 212 -9.32 -10.74 22.87
N THR A 213 -8.69 -11.67 22.13
CA THR A 213 -8.72 -13.10 22.46
C THR A 213 -7.81 -13.47 23.65
N ARG A 214 -6.96 -12.54 24.10
CA ARG A 214 -6.02 -12.76 25.22
C ARG A 214 -6.69 -12.82 26.60
N SER A 215 -7.93 -12.38 26.71
CA SER A 215 -8.75 -12.45 27.92
C SER A 215 -10.23 -12.53 27.56
N ASP A 216 -11.00 -13.29 28.33
CA ASP A 216 -12.46 -13.33 28.22
C ASP A 216 -13.14 -12.08 28.82
N PHE A 217 -12.37 -11.23 29.50
CA PHE A 217 -12.87 -10.09 30.27
C PHE A 217 -12.21 -8.80 29.79
N TRP A 218 -12.96 -8.06 28.97
CA TRP A 218 -12.60 -6.72 28.54
C TRP A 218 -13.69 -5.73 28.91
N TYR A 219 -13.29 -4.52 29.27
CA TYR A 219 -14.17 -3.42 29.58
C TYR A 219 -13.69 -2.18 28.82
N LYS A 220 -14.58 -1.56 28.06
CA LYS A 220 -14.33 -0.31 27.34
C LYS A 220 -14.58 0.86 28.27
N ILE A 221 -13.57 1.72 28.40
CA ILE A 221 -13.62 2.97 29.16
C ILE A 221 -13.52 4.13 28.18
N GLU A 222 -14.48 5.05 28.22
CA GLU A 222 -14.47 6.25 27.40
C GLU A 222 -14.16 7.47 28.28
N ILE A 223 -13.20 8.30 27.86
CA ILE A 223 -12.78 9.52 28.57
C ILE A 223 -12.72 10.71 27.60
N PRO A 224 -12.97 11.94 28.07
CA PRO A 224 -13.10 13.09 27.17
C PRO A 224 -11.76 13.65 26.68
N SER A 225 -10.70 13.54 27.48
CA SER A 225 -9.41 14.18 27.21
C SER A 225 -8.29 13.59 28.07
N ALA A 226 -7.10 14.20 28.00
CA ALA A 226 -6.02 13.92 28.93
C ALA A 226 -6.38 14.38 30.36
N GLY A 227 -5.92 13.62 31.35
CA GLY A 227 -6.18 13.87 32.77
C GLY A 227 -6.13 12.60 33.62
N ILE A 228 -6.43 12.75 34.90
CA ILE A 228 -6.52 11.64 35.85
C ILE A 228 -7.98 11.23 35.99
N TYR A 229 -8.25 9.94 35.91
CA TYR A 229 -9.58 9.38 35.98
C TYR A 229 -9.70 8.32 37.06
N GLU A 230 -10.92 8.15 37.58
CA GLU A 230 -11.27 7.19 38.62
C GLU A 230 -12.43 6.30 38.18
N LEU A 231 -12.28 5.00 38.44
CA LEU A 231 -13.37 4.03 38.51
C LEU A 231 -13.72 3.85 39.98
N ASN A 232 -14.92 4.23 40.36
CA ASN A 232 -15.43 4.06 41.72
C ASN A 232 -16.21 2.75 41.83
N PHE A 233 -16.76 2.48 43.01
CA PHE A 233 -17.50 1.25 43.27
C PHE A 233 -18.65 0.95 42.27
N ASN A 234 -19.25 1.97 41.64
CA ASN A 234 -20.30 1.73 40.64
C ASN A 234 -19.78 1.05 39.37
N GLU A 235 -18.56 1.37 38.94
CA GLU A 235 -17.92 0.67 37.83
C GLU A 235 -17.32 -0.66 38.31
N LEU A 236 -16.69 -0.68 39.48
CA LEU A 236 -16.00 -1.87 40.00
C LEU A 236 -16.94 -3.04 40.30
N LYS A 237 -18.17 -2.76 40.75
CA LYS A 237 -19.18 -3.82 40.95
C LYS A 237 -19.63 -4.52 39.65
N MET A 238 -19.26 -3.99 38.48
CA MET A 238 -19.50 -4.64 37.18
C MET A 238 -18.42 -5.67 36.82
N LEU A 239 -17.30 -5.70 37.56
CA LEU A 239 -16.30 -6.75 37.45
C LEU A 239 -16.85 -8.05 38.07
N PRO A 240 -16.48 -9.24 37.55
CA PRO A 240 -16.92 -10.50 38.15
C PRO A 240 -16.30 -10.67 39.54
N SER A 241 -16.99 -11.38 40.43
CA SER A 241 -16.55 -11.58 41.82
C SER A 241 -15.27 -12.42 41.98
N PHE A 242 -14.75 -13.00 40.89
CA PHE A 242 -13.48 -13.71 40.87
C PHE A 242 -12.36 -12.85 40.24
N CYS A 243 -12.64 -11.59 39.91
CA CYS A 243 -11.63 -10.66 39.43
C CYS A 243 -10.56 -10.48 40.51
N ASN A 244 -9.32 -10.86 40.18
CA ASN A 244 -8.17 -10.57 41.02
C ASN A 244 -7.66 -9.16 40.69
N SER A 245 -7.73 -8.25 41.67
CA SER A 245 -7.30 -6.86 41.54
C SER A 245 -5.83 -6.73 41.16
N ALA A 246 -4.96 -7.62 41.66
CA ALA A 246 -3.55 -7.67 41.32
C ALA A 246 -3.30 -8.02 39.84
N SER A 247 -4.25 -8.67 39.16
CA SER A 247 -4.14 -9.04 37.74
C SER A 247 -4.67 -7.98 36.77
N LEU A 248 -5.27 -6.90 37.26
CA LEU A 248 -5.86 -5.86 36.43
C LEU A 248 -4.80 -5.13 35.60
N ARG A 249 -5.12 -4.91 34.33
CA ARG A 249 -4.34 -4.12 33.38
C ARG A 249 -5.25 -3.19 32.60
N LEU A 250 -4.70 -2.03 32.27
CA LEU A 250 -5.38 -1.04 31.45
C LEU A 250 -4.52 -0.75 30.22
N PHE A 251 -5.13 -0.80 29.05
CA PHE A 251 -4.45 -0.51 27.80
C PHE A 251 -5.14 0.62 27.05
N THR A 252 -4.41 1.32 26.19
CA THR A 252 -4.97 2.28 25.25
C THR A 252 -4.24 2.21 23.91
N GLY A 253 -4.91 2.63 22.85
CA GLY A 253 -4.39 2.62 21.49
C GLY A 253 -4.33 4.02 20.90
N PHE A 254 -3.25 4.33 20.18
CA PHE A 254 -3.09 5.60 19.48
C PHE A 254 -2.55 5.39 18.07
N ARG A 255 -2.89 6.31 17.15
CA ARG A 255 -2.22 6.40 15.86
C ARG A 255 -1.15 7.50 15.88
N LEU A 256 0.10 7.08 15.73
CA LEU A 256 1.24 7.98 15.62
C LEU A 256 1.52 8.28 14.16
N LYS A 257 1.75 9.55 13.82
CA LYS A 257 2.17 9.94 12.46
C LYS A 257 3.61 9.49 12.18
N GLU A 258 3.82 8.87 11.02
CA GLU A 258 5.12 8.51 10.45
C GLU A 258 5.29 9.25 9.10
N GLY A 259 5.73 10.51 9.15
CA GLY A 259 5.85 11.37 7.96
C GLY A 259 4.50 11.85 7.40
N ASP A 260 4.50 12.31 6.15
CA ASP A 260 3.39 13.09 5.60
C ASP A 260 2.10 12.30 5.30
N LYS A 261 2.20 10.96 5.14
CA LYS A 261 1.07 10.13 4.66
C LYS A 261 0.93 8.77 5.34
N LYS A 262 1.74 8.48 6.36
CA LYS A 262 1.67 7.19 7.06
C LYS A 262 1.40 7.41 8.54
N SER A 263 0.70 6.47 9.13
CA SER A 263 0.49 6.39 10.56
C SER A 263 0.58 4.93 10.99
N LYS A 264 1.00 4.73 12.25
CA LYS A 264 1.13 3.43 12.87
C LYS A 264 0.26 3.37 14.11
N PHE A 265 -0.48 2.27 14.26
CA PHE A 265 -1.24 2.00 15.47
C PHE A 265 -0.32 1.42 16.54
N GLU A 266 -0.35 1.99 17.73
CA GLU A 266 0.44 1.54 18.88
C GLU A 266 -0.46 1.34 20.09
N ILE A 267 -0.16 0.30 20.86
CA ILE A 267 -0.86 -0.04 22.10
C ILE A 267 0.09 0.21 23.26
N ARG A 268 -0.42 0.85 24.30
CA ARG A 268 0.32 1.15 25.53
C ARG A 268 -0.45 0.66 26.74
N GLU A 269 0.25 0.04 27.68
CA GLU A 269 -0.28 -0.23 29.03
C GLU A 269 -0.20 1.05 29.89
N ILE A 270 -1.30 1.40 30.55
CA ILE A 270 -1.41 2.53 31.47
C ILE A 270 -1.26 2.01 32.90
N PRO A 271 -0.35 2.57 33.71
CA PRO A 271 -0.24 2.22 35.12
C PRO A 271 -1.53 2.50 35.90
N LEU A 272 -1.87 1.58 36.80
CA LEU A 272 -3.04 1.70 37.68
C LEU A 272 -2.62 1.94 39.14
N PHE A 273 -3.36 2.81 39.82
CA PHE A 273 -3.49 2.73 41.27
C PHE A 273 -4.75 1.96 41.62
N ILE A 274 -4.67 1.05 42.59
CA ILE A 274 -5.78 0.23 43.05
C ILE A 274 -5.82 0.36 44.58
N SER A 275 -6.94 0.83 45.14
CA SER A 275 -7.07 0.99 46.59
C SER A 275 -7.36 -0.32 47.32
N ALA A 276 -7.94 -1.30 46.62
CA ALA A 276 -8.34 -2.58 47.17
C ALA A 276 -7.12 -3.45 47.49
N ASN A 277 -7.22 -4.27 48.54
CA ASN A 277 -6.21 -5.28 48.84
C ASN A 277 -6.23 -6.39 47.77
N GLU A 278 -5.10 -7.08 47.58
CA GLU A 278 -4.91 -8.08 46.52
C GLU A 278 -5.80 -9.33 46.65
N GLU A 279 -6.38 -9.57 47.83
CA GLU A 279 -7.18 -10.76 48.15
C GLU A 279 -8.68 -10.46 48.40
N ASP A 280 -9.07 -9.19 48.39
CA ASP A 280 -10.43 -8.77 48.72
C ASP A 280 -11.25 -8.46 47.46
N ASN A 281 -12.54 -8.79 47.51
CA ASN A 281 -13.50 -8.22 46.57
C ASN A 281 -13.56 -6.70 46.75
N PHE A 282 -13.73 -5.97 45.65
CA PHE A 282 -13.93 -4.52 45.71
C PHE A 282 -15.07 -4.15 46.66
N GLN A 283 -14.76 -3.31 47.64
CA GLN A 283 -15.66 -2.77 48.65
C GLN A 283 -16.17 -1.39 48.23
N LYS A 284 -17.18 -0.87 48.95
CA LYS A 284 -17.85 0.39 48.61
C LYS A 284 -16.93 1.61 48.53
N ASN A 285 -15.84 1.60 49.28
CA ASN A 285 -14.87 2.70 49.31
C ASN A 285 -13.69 2.48 48.38
N ASP A 286 -13.65 1.35 47.65
CA ASP A 286 -12.57 1.07 46.73
C ASP A 286 -12.71 1.83 45.41
N PHE A 287 -11.56 2.12 44.83
CA PHE A 287 -11.42 2.81 43.57
C PHE A 287 -10.15 2.38 42.81
N ILE A 288 -10.16 2.62 41.51
CA ILE A 288 -9.00 2.51 40.63
C ILE A 288 -8.74 3.87 40.01
N ARG A 289 -7.49 4.32 40.00
CA ARG A 289 -7.07 5.55 39.30
C ARG A 289 -6.02 5.31 38.25
N PHE A 290 -6.06 6.14 37.22
CA PHE A 290 -5.07 6.15 36.15
C PHE A 290 -4.92 7.54 35.56
N GLU A 291 -3.73 7.87 35.05
CA GLU A 291 -3.47 9.09 34.32
C GLU A 291 -3.38 8.80 32.82
N PHE A 292 -4.10 9.59 32.03
CA PHE A 292 -4.13 9.49 30.58
C PHE A 292 -3.51 10.73 29.94
N SER A 293 -2.60 10.52 28.99
CA SER A 293 -1.95 11.58 28.23
C SER A 293 -1.77 11.16 26.78
N PHE A 294 -1.95 12.10 25.85
CA PHE A 294 -1.67 11.87 24.43
C PHE A 294 -0.17 11.99 24.14
N PRO A 295 0.41 11.10 23.32
CA PRO A 295 1.70 11.35 22.70
C PRO A 295 1.67 12.61 21.83
N GLU A 296 2.78 13.36 21.76
CA GLU A 296 2.87 14.63 20.99
C GLU A 296 2.48 14.48 19.50
N ASN A 297 2.72 13.31 18.91
CA ASN A 297 2.45 13.00 17.50
C ASN A 297 1.20 12.15 17.27
N ALA A 298 0.34 12.01 18.27
CA ALA A 298 -0.90 11.25 18.14
C ALA A 298 -1.96 12.05 17.36
N GLY A 299 -2.53 11.43 16.32
CA GLY A 299 -3.79 11.90 15.75
C GLY A 299 -4.94 11.50 16.67
N PHE A 300 -5.83 12.45 16.99
CA PHE A 300 -6.96 12.18 17.86
C PHE A 300 -8.23 12.86 17.33
N PHE A 301 -9.31 12.09 17.27
CA PHE A 301 -10.66 12.54 16.97
C PHE A 301 -11.61 11.88 17.99
N GLY A 302 -12.49 12.65 18.63
CA GLY A 302 -13.52 12.10 19.53
C GLY A 302 -13.09 11.93 20.99
N ASN A 303 -13.55 10.84 21.62
CA ASN A 303 -13.24 10.46 23.00
C ASN A 303 -12.09 9.45 23.02
N ALA A 304 -11.25 9.49 24.06
CA ALA A 304 -10.18 8.50 24.21
C ALA A 304 -10.76 7.21 24.79
N VAL A 305 -10.27 6.09 24.26
CA VAL A 305 -10.71 4.75 24.65
C VAL A 305 -9.58 4.05 25.39
N CYS A 306 -9.90 3.51 26.55
CA CYS A 306 -9.04 2.60 27.29
C CYS A 306 -9.76 1.24 27.47
N TRP A 307 -8.98 0.18 27.55
CA TRP A 307 -9.44 -1.19 27.64
C TRP A 307 -8.92 -1.82 28.93
N LEU A 308 -9.80 -2.03 29.90
CA LEU A 308 -9.49 -2.69 31.15
C LEU A 308 -9.70 -4.20 31.01
N THR A 309 -8.78 -5.00 31.53
CA THR A 309 -8.85 -6.47 31.50
C THR A 309 -8.22 -7.08 32.76
N PHE A 310 -8.52 -8.35 33.00
CA PHE A 310 -7.91 -9.17 34.03
C PHE A 310 -7.82 -10.64 33.57
N GLY A 311 -6.99 -11.45 34.24
CA GLY A 311 -6.98 -12.91 34.07
C GLY A 311 -6.57 -13.46 32.69
N GLY A 312 -5.80 -12.72 31.89
CA GLY A 312 -5.38 -13.12 30.53
C GLY A 312 -3.89 -13.42 30.37
N ASN A 313 -3.48 -13.79 29.14
CA ASN A 313 -2.09 -14.11 28.81
C ASN A 313 -1.36 -12.86 28.27
N PHE A 314 -0.75 -12.10 29.17
CA PHE A 314 0.00 -10.88 28.87
C PHE A 314 1.45 -11.01 29.36
N SER A 315 2.39 -10.42 28.62
CA SER A 315 3.80 -10.37 29.03
C SER A 315 4.03 -9.33 30.15
N GLY A 316 5.08 -9.56 30.95
CA GLY A 316 5.49 -8.66 32.03
C GLY A 316 4.56 -8.69 33.25
N THR A 317 4.82 -7.82 34.23
CA THR A 317 3.96 -7.61 35.40
C THR A 317 3.00 -6.45 35.15
N PRO A 318 1.75 -6.49 35.67
CA PRO A 318 0.82 -5.37 35.56
C PRO A 318 1.41 -4.05 36.05
N LEU A 319 1.22 -2.97 35.30
CA LEU A 319 1.80 -1.67 35.66
C LEU A 319 1.02 -1.00 36.79
N ARG A 320 1.75 -0.40 37.74
CA ARG A 320 1.20 0.26 38.92
C ARG A 320 1.81 1.64 39.14
N ASP A 321 1.01 2.57 39.65
CA ASP A 321 1.48 3.92 40.02
C ASP A 321 0.87 4.36 41.35
N VAL A 322 1.65 4.25 42.42
CA VAL A 322 1.23 4.64 43.77
C VAL A 322 1.06 6.14 43.96
N SER A 323 1.63 6.96 43.08
CA SER A 323 1.54 8.43 43.19
C SER A 323 0.13 8.98 42.96
N LEU A 324 -0.76 8.18 42.35
CA LEU A 324 -2.14 8.57 42.06
C LEU A 324 -3.09 8.46 43.28
N ALA A 325 -2.63 7.87 44.39
CA ALA A 325 -3.45 7.57 45.57
C ALA A 325 -4.16 8.80 46.17
N GLU A 326 -3.53 9.97 46.11
CA GLU A 326 -4.04 11.22 46.70
C GLU A 326 -4.41 12.28 45.65
N ARG A 327 -4.21 11.98 44.35
CA ARG A 327 -4.48 12.94 43.28
C ARG A 327 -5.98 13.04 42.99
N LYS A 328 -6.46 14.27 42.77
CA LYS A 328 -7.83 14.53 42.33
C LYS A 328 -8.06 13.93 40.95
N ALA A 329 -9.11 13.13 40.83
CA ALA A 329 -9.46 12.43 39.60
C ALA A 329 -10.87 12.80 39.12
N ASN A 330 -11.09 12.72 37.81
CA ASN A 330 -12.38 12.90 37.17
C ASN A 330 -13.09 11.54 37.02
N SER A 331 -14.42 11.54 36.91
CA SER A 331 -15.14 10.33 36.52
C SER A 331 -14.97 10.04 35.03
N VAL A 332 -15.01 8.76 34.67
CA VAL A 332 -15.06 8.32 33.28
C VAL A 332 -16.43 8.64 32.65
N LEU A 333 -16.49 8.77 31.32
CA LEU A 333 -17.77 9.01 30.62
C LEU A 333 -18.62 7.74 30.57
N ASN A 334 -17.95 6.61 30.33
CA ASN A 334 -18.60 5.33 30.12
C ASN A 334 -17.70 4.20 30.59
N PHE A 335 -18.30 3.16 31.16
CA PHE A 335 -17.66 1.92 31.53
C PHE A 335 -18.58 0.76 31.17
N LYS A 336 -18.22 -0.02 30.16
CA LYS A 336 -19.08 -1.11 29.65
C LYS A 336 -18.27 -2.37 29.42
N ARG A 337 -18.86 -3.52 29.77
CA ARG A 337 -18.27 -4.82 29.42
C ARG A 337 -18.26 -4.99 27.90
N TYR A 338 -17.14 -5.41 27.37
CA TYR A 338 -16.94 -5.74 25.98
C TYR A 338 -16.93 -7.25 25.80
N TYR A 339 -17.71 -7.72 24.85
CA TYR A 339 -17.78 -9.14 24.49
C TYR A 339 -17.06 -9.30 23.16
N PRO A 340 -15.81 -9.81 23.15
CA PRO A 340 -15.10 -10.00 21.90
C PRO A 340 -15.88 -10.96 21.01
N LYS A 341 -16.29 -10.47 19.83
CA LYS A 341 -16.88 -11.33 18.81
C LYS A 341 -15.77 -12.27 18.34
N ASN A 342 -15.94 -13.59 18.51
CA ASN A 342 -14.99 -14.57 18.00
C ASN A 342 -15.21 -14.75 16.49
N ILE A 343 -14.71 -13.80 15.70
CA ILE A 343 -14.86 -13.79 14.23
C ILE A 343 -13.67 -14.50 13.54
N LEU A 344 -12.63 -14.88 14.30
CA LEU A 344 -11.41 -15.49 13.77
C LEU A 344 -11.56 -17.00 13.46
N GLY A 345 -12.70 -17.40 12.90
CA GLY A 345 -12.78 -18.66 12.17
C GLY A 345 -11.92 -18.54 10.92
N LYS A 346 -10.78 -19.23 10.86
CA LYS A 346 -9.97 -19.41 9.64
C LYS A 346 -10.82 -20.06 8.55
N ARG A 347 -11.59 -19.27 7.79
CA ARG A 347 -12.34 -19.76 6.64
C ARG A 347 -11.47 -19.67 5.40
N ARG A 348 -10.97 -20.83 4.96
CA ARG A 348 -10.37 -20.97 3.62
C ARG A 348 -11.42 -20.62 2.56
N GLY A 349 -11.02 -19.82 1.57
CA GLY A 349 -11.89 -19.46 0.44
C GLY A 349 -12.82 -18.28 0.72
N LEU A 350 -12.33 -17.25 1.41
CA LEU A 350 -13.03 -15.97 1.53
C LEU A 350 -12.71 -15.11 0.30
N ASP A 351 -13.73 -14.64 -0.40
CA ASP A 351 -13.60 -13.86 -1.64
C ASP A 351 -13.84 -12.36 -1.40
N ALA A 352 -14.68 -12.01 -0.42
CA ALA A 352 -15.06 -10.62 -0.16
C ALA A 352 -15.28 -10.32 1.33
N LEU A 353 -14.97 -9.07 1.71
CA LEU A 353 -15.34 -8.49 3.01
C LEU A 353 -16.43 -7.44 2.78
N ILE A 354 -17.50 -7.51 3.57
CA ILE A 354 -18.56 -6.51 3.64
C ILE A 354 -18.41 -5.82 4.99
N ILE A 355 -17.86 -4.61 4.98
CA ILE A 355 -17.69 -3.77 6.17
C ILE A 355 -18.89 -2.83 6.26
N TYR A 356 -19.60 -2.84 7.38
CA TYR A 356 -20.86 -2.11 7.53
C TYR A 356 -20.96 -1.39 8.88
N PRO A 357 -21.52 -0.16 8.93
CA PRO A 357 -21.99 0.45 10.18
C PRO A 357 -23.16 -0.36 10.78
N ALA A 358 -23.29 -0.37 12.11
CA ALA A 358 -24.24 -1.23 12.83
C ALA A 358 -25.69 -1.16 12.33
N GLU A 359 -26.15 0.02 11.90
CA GLU A 359 -27.50 0.24 11.36
C GLU A 359 -27.78 -0.50 10.03
N PHE A 360 -26.75 -1.01 9.35
CA PHE A 360 -26.86 -1.73 8.07
C PHE A 360 -26.66 -3.24 8.19
N GLU A 361 -26.67 -3.82 9.39
CA GLU A 361 -26.41 -5.24 9.61
C GLU A 361 -27.31 -6.16 8.76
N GLU A 362 -28.61 -5.92 8.74
CA GLU A 362 -29.57 -6.74 7.97
C GLU A 362 -29.30 -6.66 6.45
N PHE A 363 -28.89 -5.49 5.96
CA PHE A 363 -28.54 -5.30 4.55
C PHE A 363 -27.23 -6.02 4.20
N ALA A 364 -26.24 -5.96 5.09
CA ALA A 364 -24.95 -6.61 4.90
C ALA A 364 -25.11 -8.13 4.83
N ASP A 365 -25.92 -8.72 5.71
CA ASP A 365 -26.23 -10.15 5.67
C ASP A 365 -27.05 -10.55 4.45
N SER A 366 -28.00 -9.71 4.03
CA SER A 366 -28.74 -9.90 2.77
C SER A 366 -27.81 -9.92 1.55
N LEU A 367 -26.85 -8.98 1.49
CA LEU A 367 -25.86 -8.89 0.42
C LEU A 367 -24.92 -10.09 0.41
N LYS A 368 -24.44 -10.53 1.57
CA LYS A 368 -23.63 -11.75 1.72
C LYS A 368 -24.35 -12.99 1.17
N ASN A 369 -25.64 -13.14 1.50
CA ASN A 369 -26.46 -14.24 0.99
C ASN A 369 -26.68 -14.13 -0.52
N LEU A 370 -26.79 -12.91 -1.06
CA LEU A 370 -26.89 -12.68 -2.51
C LEU A 370 -25.59 -13.05 -3.23
N HIS A 371 -24.43 -12.60 -2.74
CA HIS A 371 -23.11 -12.93 -3.27
C HIS A 371 -22.92 -14.46 -3.40
N GLN A 372 -23.29 -15.20 -2.36
CA GLN A 372 -23.16 -16.65 -2.34
C GLN A 372 -24.12 -17.34 -3.32
N ARG A 373 -25.37 -16.88 -3.43
CA ARG A 373 -26.40 -17.51 -4.28
C ARG A 373 -26.21 -17.24 -5.76
N GLU A 374 -25.92 -15.98 -6.12
CA GLU A 374 -25.91 -15.54 -7.53
C GLU A 374 -24.53 -15.67 -8.17
N SER A 375 -23.47 -15.46 -7.39
CA SER A 375 -22.10 -15.37 -7.93
C SER A 375 -21.15 -16.42 -7.34
N GLY A 376 -21.61 -17.21 -6.37
CA GLY A 376 -20.77 -18.18 -5.66
C GLY A 376 -19.69 -17.54 -4.77
N ILE A 377 -19.69 -16.21 -4.63
CA ILE A 377 -18.71 -15.42 -3.88
C ILE A 377 -18.95 -15.62 -2.39
N VAL A 378 -17.95 -16.16 -1.70
CA VAL A 378 -17.98 -16.35 -0.24
C VAL A 378 -17.62 -15.03 0.43
N SER A 379 -18.61 -14.40 1.06
CA SER A 379 -18.43 -13.11 1.74
C SER A 379 -18.51 -13.24 3.26
N GLU A 380 -17.76 -12.38 3.95
CA GLU A 380 -17.84 -12.20 5.40
C GLU A 380 -18.33 -10.79 5.72
N THR A 381 -19.25 -10.70 6.68
CA THR A 381 -19.84 -9.45 7.15
C THR A 381 -19.13 -9.03 8.44
N ILE A 382 -18.61 -7.80 8.47
CA ILE A 382 -17.87 -7.24 9.60
C ILE A 382 -18.43 -5.89 9.98
N ASP A 383 -18.86 -5.79 11.23
CA ASP A 383 -19.25 -4.54 11.89
C ASP A 383 -18.06 -3.56 11.94
N GLN A 384 -18.28 -2.33 11.49
CA GLN A 384 -17.27 -1.29 11.47
C GLN A 384 -16.74 -0.97 12.88
N GLU A 385 -17.59 -0.96 13.89
CA GLU A 385 -17.17 -0.69 15.28
C GLU A 385 -16.19 -1.75 15.79
N TYR A 386 -16.38 -3.01 15.38
CA TYR A 386 -15.46 -4.10 15.71
C TYR A 386 -14.04 -3.84 15.17
N ILE A 387 -13.94 -3.26 13.97
CA ILE A 387 -12.65 -2.86 13.39
C ILE A 387 -12.05 -1.70 14.19
N PHE A 388 -12.86 -0.70 14.52
CA PHE A 388 -12.40 0.50 15.23
C PHE A 388 -11.94 0.21 16.64
N ASP A 389 -12.59 -0.73 17.34
CA ASP A 389 -12.16 -1.19 18.66
C ASP A 389 -10.74 -1.79 18.62
N GLN A 390 -10.37 -2.43 17.50
CA GLN A 390 -9.07 -3.12 17.37
C GLN A 390 -7.97 -2.27 16.75
N PHE A 391 -8.28 -1.50 15.71
CA PHE A 391 -7.31 -0.79 14.86
C PHE A 391 -7.45 0.74 14.94
N GLY A 392 -8.39 1.24 15.74
CA GLY A 392 -8.69 2.66 15.90
C GLY A 392 -9.67 3.21 14.86
N GLU A 393 -10.47 4.20 15.26
CA GLU A 393 -11.53 4.86 14.48
C GLU A 393 -10.99 5.79 13.39
N THR A 394 -10.42 5.21 12.33
CA THR A 394 -9.79 5.96 11.22
C THR A 394 -9.87 5.16 9.91
N PRO A 395 -9.75 5.82 8.73
CA PRO A 395 -9.61 5.13 7.45
C PRO A 395 -8.41 4.16 7.43
N GLU A 396 -7.30 4.53 8.06
CA GLU A 396 -6.13 3.65 8.20
C GLU A 396 -6.44 2.42 9.06
N GLY A 397 -7.34 2.51 10.05
CA GLY A 397 -7.85 1.37 10.81
C GLY A 397 -8.53 0.32 9.95
N VAL A 398 -9.40 0.78 9.05
CA VAL A 398 -10.06 -0.10 8.06
C VAL A 398 -9.04 -0.75 7.14
N ARG A 399 -8.09 0.03 6.61
CA ARG A 399 -7.01 -0.49 5.75
C ARG A 399 -6.18 -1.55 6.47
N ASP A 400 -5.74 -1.25 7.68
CA ASP A 400 -4.89 -2.13 8.48
C ASP A 400 -5.62 -3.44 8.84
N TYR A 401 -6.94 -3.39 9.09
CA TYR A 401 -7.77 -4.61 9.23
C TYR A 401 -7.80 -5.45 7.95
N ILE A 402 -8.07 -4.84 6.79
CA ILE A 402 -8.10 -5.55 5.50
C ILE A 402 -6.74 -6.21 5.20
N GLU A 403 -5.65 -5.48 5.43
CA GLU A 403 -4.29 -5.99 5.24
C GLU A 403 -3.98 -7.15 6.20
N SER A 404 -4.44 -7.08 7.46
CA SER A 404 -4.33 -8.19 8.42
C SER A 404 -5.09 -9.44 7.94
N ARG A 405 -6.33 -9.28 7.49
CA ARG A 405 -7.16 -10.38 6.96
C ARG A 405 -6.56 -11.01 5.71
N TYR A 406 -5.97 -10.20 4.82
CA TYR A 406 -5.23 -10.69 3.66
C TYR A 406 -3.99 -11.50 4.06
N ASN A 407 -3.24 -11.05 5.07
CA ASN A 407 -2.05 -11.75 5.56
C ASN A 407 -2.36 -13.10 6.24
N GLU A 408 -3.55 -13.24 6.84
CA GLU A 408 -4.06 -14.48 7.44
C GLU A 408 -4.59 -15.48 6.41
N ASN A 409 -5.17 -15.00 5.30
CA ASN A 409 -5.75 -15.81 4.23
C ASN A 409 -5.20 -15.41 2.85
N PRO A 410 -3.90 -15.60 2.57
CA PRO A 410 -3.35 -15.31 1.27
C PRO A 410 -3.88 -16.33 0.25
N VAL A 411 -4.89 -15.89 -0.50
CA VAL A 411 -5.55 -16.59 -1.62
C VAL A 411 -6.45 -17.77 -1.23
N GLY A 412 -7.75 -17.54 -1.42
CA GLY A 412 -8.79 -18.56 -1.51
C GLY A 412 -8.61 -19.38 -2.78
N ASN A 413 -8.57 -20.68 -2.63
CA ASN A 413 -8.43 -21.63 -3.72
C ASN A 413 -9.78 -21.75 -4.45
N ARG A 414 -9.97 -21.06 -5.59
CA ARG A 414 -10.96 -21.38 -6.62
C ARG A 414 -10.59 -20.72 -7.94
N GLY A 415 -10.03 -21.51 -8.85
CA GLY A 415 -10.08 -21.18 -10.27
C GLY A 415 -11.53 -21.14 -10.73
N LEU A 416 -11.92 -20.04 -11.37
CA LEU A 416 -12.89 -19.90 -12.47
C LEU A 416 -13.30 -18.43 -12.59
N GLY A 417 -13.08 -17.85 -13.77
CA GLY A 417 -13.66 -16.57 -14.14
C GLY A 417 -12.74 -15.71 -14.99
N THR A 418 -12.65 -16.04 -16.29
CA THR A 418 -12.20 -15.13 -17.34
C THR A 418 -12.65 -13.69 -17.08
N PHE A 419 -11.70 -12.77 -16.85
CA PHE A 419 -11.96 -11.34 -16.93
C PHE A 419 -12.34 -10.98 -18.38
N HIS A 420 -13.64 -10.94 -18.68
CA HIS A 420 -14.11 -10.20 -19.84
C HIS A 420 -14.02 -8.71 -19.51
N SER A 421 -12.96 -8.07 -19.99
CA SER A 421 -12.89 -6.62 -20.15
C SER A 421 -14.00 -6.18 -21.12
N GLN A 422 -15.21 -5.94 -20.62
CA GLN A 422 -16.15 -5.08 -21.32
C GLN A 422 -15.80 -3.63 -20.98
N LYS A 423 -15.09 -2.98 -21.90
CA LYS A 423 -15.08 -1.51 -22.00
C LYS A 423 -16.51 -1.04 -22.24
N GLN A 424 -17.21 -0.65 -21.18
CA GLN A 424 -18.36 0.24 -21.33
C GLN A 424 -17.90 1.67 -21.11
N ASN A 425 -17.83 2.39 -22.24
CA ASN A 425 -17.73 3.84 -22.27
C ASN A 425 -18.99 4.41 -21.60
N TYR A 426 -18.82 5.03 -20.43
CA TYR A 426 -19.78 6.01 -19.94
C TYR A 426 -19.15 7.39 -20.07
N TYR A 427 -19.68 8.14 -21.04
CA TYR A 427 -19.53 9.59 -21.13
C TYR A 427 -20.40 10.23 -20.05
N PHE A 428 -19.83 11.19 -19.31
CA PHE A 428 -20.57 12.26 -18.64
C PHE A 428 -20.09 13.60 -19.18
#